data_AF-A0A6B3IFP8-F1
#
_entry.id   AF-A0A6B3IFP8-F1
#
_cell.length_a   1.000
_cell.length_b   1.000
_cell.length_c   1.000
_cell.angle_alpha   90.00
_cell.angle_beta   90.00
_cell.angle_gamma   90.00
#
_symmetry.space_group_name_H-M   'P 1'
#
loop_
_entity.id
_entity.type
_entity.pdbx_description
1 polymer ?
#
loop_
_entity_poly.entity_id
_entity_poly.type
_entity_poly.pdbx_seq_one_letter_code
_entity_poly.pdbx_strand_id
1 'polypeptide(L)'
;FTGELLHAAEYRNPAPYAGKDVLVVGIGNTGAEIAADLAEGGASRVRIAVRTAPHIVRRSTAGWPAQATGILVRRLPVRLVDRAGAVMARIAVPDLAAQGLPRPEAGLYSRVREGAIPVQDVGLIDAVKAGRVTPVATVVSFDKDAVLLADGTRLTPDAVIAATGFTRALEPLLGHLDVLDARGRPVTHGGRTPKQAPGLYFTGFTNPISGMLRELALDAGKIAKKVARSH
;
A
#
# COMPACT_ATOMS: atom_id res chain seq x y z
N PHE A 1 20.96 14.46 2.76
CA PHE A 1 19.80 15.28 3.12
C PHE A 1 20.06 15.88 4.49
N THR A 2 20.00 17.20 4.65
CA THR A 2 20.26 17.89 5.94
C THR A 2 18.99 18.17 6.73
N GLY A 3 17.80 18.05 6.12
CA GLY A 3 16.52 18.05 6.83
C GLY A 3 16.23 16.72 7.51
N GLU A 4 15.07 16.63 8.15
CA GLU A 4 14.63 15.43 8.85
C GLU A 4 14.22 14.34 7.84
N LEU A 5 14.75 13.11 7.97
CA LEU A 5 14.39 11.97 7.15
C LEU A 5 14.11 10.77 8.05
N LEU A 6 12.89 10.24 7.96
CA LEU A 6 12.48 9.07 8.74
C LEU A 6 11.67 8.09 7.89
N HIS A 7 11.63 6.83 8.31
CA HIS A 7 10.69 5.87 7.74
C HIS A 7 9.30 6.04 8.38
N ALA A 8 8.25 5.70 7.63
CA ALA A 8 6.88 5.73 8.16
C ALA A 8 6.67 4.86 9.42
N ALA A 9 7.56 3.88 9.67
CA ALA A 9 7.55 3.08 10.89
C ALA A 9 7.86 3.89 12.16
N GLU A 10 8.54 5.03 12.03
CA GLU A 10 8.92 5.92 13.13
C GLU A 10 7.90 7.04 13.34
N TYR A 11 7.02 7.30 12.36
CA TYR A 11 5.94 8.25 12.48
C TYR A 11 4.95 7.84 13.57
N ARG A 12 4.50 8.79 14.39
CA ARG A 12 3.55 8.54 15.50
C ARG A 12 2.34 9.44 15.49
N ASN A 13 2.51 10.73 15.20
CA ASN A 13 1.45 11.73 15.17
C ASN A 13 1.95 12.99 14.42
N PRO A 14 1.05 13.90 14.01
CA PRO A 14 1.42 15.02 13.16
C PRO A 14 1.97 16.22 13.94
N ALA A 15 1.85 16.25 15.27
CA ALA A 15 2.18 17.43 16.07
C ALA A 15 3.62 17.96 15.88
N PRO A 16 4.68 17.12 15.75
CA PRO A 16 6.04 17.59 15.46
C PRO A 16 6.22 18.27 14.10
N TYR A 17 5.21 18.19 13.23
CA TYR A 17 5.24 18.69 11.86
C TYR A 17 4.30 19.89 11.65
N ALA A 18 3.63 20.36 12.70
CA ALA A 18 2.82 21.58 12.62
C ALA A 18 3.68 22.76 12.15
N GLY A 19 3.19 23.50 11.15
CA GLY A 19 3.91 24.60 10.50
C GLY A 19 5.04 24.19 9.56
N LYS A 20 5.41 22.91 9.49
CA LYS A 20 6.49 22.41 8.62
C LYS A 20 6.01 22.06 7.22
N ASP A 21 6.94 22.13 6.27
CA ASP A 21 6.78 21.63 4.92
C ASP A 21 7.27 20.18 4.80
N VAL A 22 6.35 19.25 4.56
CA VAL A 22 6.61 17.81 4.63
C VAL A 22 6.43 17.14 3.27
N LEU A 23 7.39 16.29 2.91
CA LEU A 23 7.31 15.41 1.75
C LEU A 23 7.10 13.96 2.19
N VAL A 24 5.96 13.37 1.86
CA VAL A 24 5.68 11.94 2.05
C VAL A 24 6.07 11.19 0.77
N VAL A 25 6.99 10.23 0.87
CA VAL A 25 7.47 9.45 -0.28
C VAL A 25 6.73 8.13 -0.36
N GLY A 26 5.86 8.00 -1.36
CA GLY A 26 5.05 6.81 -1.61
C GLY A 26 3.58 6.99 -1.27
N ILE A 27 2.70 6.47 -2.14
CA ILE A 27 1.25 6.57 -2.04
C ILE A 27 0.61 5.18 -1.81
N GLY A 28 1.17 4.44 -0.86
CA GLY A 28 0.48 3.28 -0.27
C GLY A 28 -0.56 3.74 0.78
N ASN A 29 -1.24 2.79 1.42
CA ASN A 29 -2.18 3.12 2.52
C ASN A 29 -1.52 4.00 3.59
N THR A 30 -0.36 3.60 4.10
CA THR A 30 0.39 4.37 5.10
C THR A 30 0.75 5.78 4.62
N GLY A 31 1.21 5.92 3.37
CA GLY A 31 1.57 7.25 2.83
C GLY A 31 0.35 8.16 2.67
N ALA A 32 -0.78 7.61 2.23
CA ALA A 32 -2.04 8.33 2.12
C ALA A 32 -2.57 8.78 3.49
N GLU A 33 -2.54 7.89 4.49
CA GLU A 33 -2.95 8.17 5.86
C GLU A 33 -2.07 9.24 6.50
N ILE A 34 -0.74 9.11 6.42
CA ILE A 34 0.21 10.10 6.96
C ILE A 34 0.03 11.45 6.27
N ALA A 35 -0.14 11.49 4.94
CA ALA A 35 -0.34 12.75 4.24
C ALA A 35 -1.65 13.46 4.66
N ALA A 36 -2.73 12.71 4.85
CA ALA A 36 -3.99 13.27 5.36
C ALA A 36 -3.85 13.75 6.81
N ASP A 37 -3.21 12.95 7.68
CA ASP A 37 -2.98 13.25 9.09
C ASP A 37 -2.10 14.51 9.28
N LEU A 38 -1.02 14.66 8.50
CA LEU A 38 -0.20 15.86 8.47
C LEU A 38 -0.98 17.10 8.02
N ALA A 39 -1.83 16.96 7.01
CA ALA A 39 -2.66 18.04 6.50
C ALA A 39 -3.77 18.46 7.47
N GLU A 40 -4.20 17.57 8.37
CA GLU A 40 -5.13 17.87 9.46
C GLU A 40 -4.39 18.43 10.69
N GLY A 41 -3.20 17.90 10.99
CA GLY A 41 -2.35 18.31 12.11
C GLY A 41 -1.58 19.61 11.91
N GLY A 42 -1.88 20.38 10.85
CA GLY A 42 -1.41 21.75 10.69
C GLY A 42 -0.03 21.90 10.06
N ALA A 43 0.47 20.90 9.32
CA ALA A 43 1.64 21.11 8.45
C ALA A 43 1.37 22.27 7.47
N SER A 44 2.36 23.14 7.24
CA SER A 44 2.19 24.31 6.37
C SER A 44 2.06 23.93 4.90
N ARG A 45 2.72 22.83 4.51
CA ARG A 45 2.61 22.23 3.18
C ARG A 45 2.83 20.73 3.27
N VAL A 46 1.98 19.95 2.59
CA VAL A 46 2.14 18.50 2.47
C VAL A 46 2.22 18.13 1.00
N ARG A 47 3.30 17.45 0.61
CA ARG A 47 3.48 16.89 -0.73
C ARG A 47 3.59 15.38 -0.65
N ILE A 48 2.98 14.67 -1.60
CA ILE A 48 3.05 13.21 -1.69
C ILE A 48 3.70 12.80 -3.01
N ALA A 49 4.86 12.16 -2.94
CA ALA A 49 5.60 11.74 -4.12
C ALA A 49 5.01 10.44 -4.68
N VAL A 50 4.56 10.49 -5.93
CA VAL A 50 3.86 9.40 -6.61
C VAL A 50 4.69 8.90 -7.78
N ARG A 51 5.08 7.62 -7.76
CA ARG A 51 5.71 6.94 -8.91
C ARG A 51 4.68 6.38 -9.88
N THR A 52 3.63 5.79 -9.34
CA THR A 52 2.57 5.14 -10.11
C THR A 52 1.26 5.48 -9.43
N ALA A 53 0.29 5.98 -10.20
CA ALA A 53 -1.02 6.29 -9.67
C ALA A 53 -1.64 5.03 -9.01
N PRO A 54 -2.09 5.12 -7.74
CA PRO A 54 -2.71 4.00 -7.07
C PRO A 54 -4.18 3.90 -7.47
N HIS A 55 -4.73 2.69 -7.37
CA HIS A 55 -6.18 2.58 -7.26
C HIS A 55 -6.59 3.06 -5.87
N ILE A 56 -7.51 4.02 -5.83
CA ILE A 56 -8.09 4.52 -4.59
C ILE A 56 -9.52 3.98 -4.49
N VAL A 57 -9.87 3.46 -3.32
CA VAL A 57 -11.22 2.97 -3.02
C VAL A 57 -11.69 3.60 -1.72
N ARG A 58 -12.97 3.98 -1.65
CA ARG A 58 -13.55 4.41 -0.38
C ARG A 58 -13.71 3.19 0.55
N ARG A 59 -13.50 3.38 1.86
CA ARG A 59 -13.64 2.31 2.87
C ARG A 59 -15.02 1.65 2.81
N SER A 60 -16.07 2.44 2.63
CA SER A 60 -17.43 1.97 2.35
C SER A 60 -18.05 2.82 1.24
N THR A 61 -18.95 2.21 0.48
CA THR A 61 -19.77 2.91 -0.52
C THR A 61 -21.23 2.59 -0.21
N ALA A 62 -22.05 3.60 0.13
CA ALA A 62 -23.46 3.43 0.48
C ALA A 62 -23.72 2.34 1.56
N GLY A 63 -22.88 2.28 2.60
CA GLY A 63 -22.99 1.29 3.68
C GLY A 63 -22.41 -0.10 3.35
N TRP A 64 -21.96 -0.34 2.11
CA TRP A 64 -21.32 -1.59 1.70
C TRP A 64 -19.79 -1.55 1.90
N PRO A 65 -19.18 -2.46 2.68
CA PRO A 65 -17.73 -2.50 2.88
C PRO A 65 -16.98 -2.97 1.65
N ALA A 66 -15.86 -2.31 1.31
CA ALA A 66 -15.03 -2.70 0.17
C ALA A 66 -14.52 -4.15 0.26
N GLN A 67 -14.28 -4.66 1.47
CA GLN A 67 -13.84 -6.03 1.72
C GLN A 67 -14.92 -7.07 1.33
N ALA A 68 -16.21 -6.75 1.52
CA ALA A 68 -17.30 -7.64 1.12
C ALA A 68 -17.34 -7.81 -0.41
N THR A 69 -17.11 -6.72 -1.15
CA THR A 69 -16.90 -6.78 -2.61
C THR A 69 -15.72 -7.67 -2.95
N GLY A 70 -14.59 -7.53 -2.25
CA GLY A 70 -13.40 -8.37 -2.46
C GLY A 70 -13.67 -9.88 -2.29
N ILE A 71 -14.54 -10.25 -1.35
CA ILE A 71 -14.98 -11.65 -1.17
C ILE A 71 -15.88 -12.10 -2.32
N LEU A 72 -16.83 -11.27 -2.76
CA LEU A 72 -17.78 -11.58 -3.82
C LEU A 72 -17.08 -11.80 -5.18
N VAL A 73 -16.17 -10.90 -5.53
CA VAL A 73 -15.53 -10.90 -6.86
C VAL A 73 -14.39 -11.93 -7.00
N ARG A 74 -13.98 -12.58 -5.91
CA ARG A 74 -12.89 -13.57 -5.88
C ARG A 74 -13.02 -14.70 -6.91
N ARG A 75 -14.25 -15.09 -7.27
CA ARG A 75 -14.51 -16.22 -8.19
C ARG A 75 -14.78 -15.77 -9.63
N LEU A 76 -14.81 -14.46 -9.88
CA LEU A 76 -15.16 -13.92 -11.19
C LEU A 76 -13.92 -13.78 -12.10
N PRO A 77 -14.10 -13.82 -13.43
CA PRO A 77 -13.01 -13.56 -14.37
C PRO A 77 -12.43 -12.15 -14.20
N VAL A 78 -11.10 -12.04 -14.18
CA VAL A 78 -10.37 -10.76 -13.94
C VAL A 78 -10.87 -9.63 -14.84
N ARG A 79 -11.06 -9.90 -16.13
CA ARG A 79 -11.52 -8.90 -17.11
C ARG A 79 -12.90 -8.33 -16.78
N LEU A 80 -13.80 -9.14 -16.23
CA LEU A 80 -15.14 -8.71 -15.83
C LEU A 80 -15.06 -7.78 -14.60
N VAL A 81 -14.25 -8.19 -13.60
CA VAL A 81 -14.04 -7.41 -12.38
C VAL A 81 -13.38 -6.07 -12.69
N ASP A 82 -12.38 -6.04 -13.57
CA ASP A 82 -11.70 -4.81 -13.95
C ASP A 82 -12.60 -3.84 -14.72
N ARG A 83 -13.43 -4.35 -15.66
CA ARG A 83 -14.40 -3.52 -16.38
C ARG A 83 -15.45 -2.92 -15.45
N ALA A 84 -16.05 -3.74 -14.58
CA ALA A 84 -17.03 -3.26 -13.61
C ALA A 84 -16.39 -2.29 -12.60
N GLY A 85 -15.18 -2.60 -12.13
CA GLY A 85 -14.41 -1.77 -11.21
C GLY A 85 -14.07 -0.40 -11.80
N ALA A 86 -13.74 -0.32 -13.10
CA ALA A 86 -13.47 0.94 -13.78
C ALA A 86 -14.70 1.85 -13.81
N VAL A 87 -15.89 1.31 -14.09
CA VAL A 87 -17.15 2.07 -14.06
C VAL A 87 -17.44 2.56 -12.63
N MET A 88 -17.35 1.66 -11.65
CA MET A 88 -17.59 2.03 -10.25
C MET A 88 -16.59 3.07 -9.73
N ALA A 89 -15.31 2.97 -10.10
CA ALA A 89 -14.31 3.96 -9.74
C ALA A 89 -14.63 5.34 -10.32
N ARG A 90 -15.16 5.42 -11.55
CA ARG A 90 -15.57 6.70 -12.14
C ARG A 90 -16.72 7.37 -11.41
N ILE A 91 -17.61 6.56 -10.81
CA ILE A 91 -18.76 7.03 -10.05
C ILE A 91 -18.33 7.43 -8.62
N ALA A 92 -17.51 6.61 -7.97
CA ALA A 92 -17.19 6.76 -6.55
C ALA A 92 -16.00 7.70 -6.26
N VAL A 93 -15.07 7.83 -7.21
CA VAL A 93 -13.83 8.59 -7.05
C VAL A 93 -13.78 9.71 -8.10
N PRO A 94 -13.69 10.98 -7.67
CA PRO A 94 -13.58 12.11 -8.59
C PRO A 94 -12.33 11.99 -9.45
N ASP A 95 -12.33 12.65 -10.61
CA ASP A 95 -11.13 12.76 -11.40
C ASP A 95 -10.17 13.75 -10.73
N LEU A 96 -8.96 13.28 -10.39
CA LEU A 96 -7.91 14.06 -9.74
C LEU A 96 -6.72 14.32 -10.68
N ALA A 97 -6.89 14.09 -11.99
CA ALA A 97 -5.84 14.29 -12.98
C ALA A 97 -5.29 15.72 -12.98
N ALA A 98 -6.16 16.72 -12.84
CA ALA A 98 -5.76 18.13 -12.77
C ALA A 98 -4.90 18.46 -11.54
N GLN A 99 -5.02 17.67 -10.47
CA GLN A 99 -4.24 17.76 -9.25
C GLN A 99 -2.98 16.87 -9.28
N GLY A 100 -2.63 16.28 -10.43
CA GLY A 100 -1.46 15.42 -10.57
C GLY A 100 -1.67 13.97 -10.13
N LEU A 101 -2.93 13.54 -9.93
CA LEU A 101 -3.27 12.17 -9.55
C LEU A 101 -4.26 11.55 -10.56
N PRO A 102 -3.80 11.19 -11.77
CA PRO A 102 -4.65 10.60 -12.79
C PRO A 102 -5.15 9.22 -12.37
N ARG A 103 -6.25 8.78 -12.98
CA ARG A 103 -6.76 7.41 -12.78
C ARG A 103 -5.76 6.39 -13.35
N PRO A 104 -5.48 5.27 -12.65
CA PRO A 104 -4.60 4.23 -13.18
C PRO A 104 -5.19 3.59 -14.44
N GLU A 105 -4.33 3.30 -15.43
CA GLU A 105 -4.72 2.61 -16.67
C GLU A 105 -4.93 1.11 -16.46
N ALA A 106 -4.13 0.51 -15.58
CA ALA A 106 -4.24 -0.91 -15.25
C ALA A 106 -5.54 -1.20 -14.49
N GLY A 107 -6.05 -2.43 -14.61
CA GLY A 107 -7.24 -2.86 -13.88
C GLY A 107 -6.97 -3.10 -12.39
N LEU A 108 -7.90 -2.70 -11.53
CA LEU A 108 -7.79 -2.85 -10.08
C LEU A 108 -7.48 -4.29 -9.65
N TYR A 109 -8.25 -5.25 -10.15
CA TYR A 109 -8.11 -6.65 -9.76
C TYR A 109 -6.88 -7.29 -10.40
N SER A 110 -6.50 -6.87 -11.60
CA SER A 110 -5.20 -7.23 -12.19
C SER A 110 -4.03 -6.80 -11.31
N ARG A 111 -4.02 -5.56 -10.82
CA ARG A 111 -2.98 -5.05 -9.89
C ARG A 111 -2.99 -5.77 -8.54
N VAL A 112 -4.17 -6.10 -8.02
CA VAL A 112 -4.30 -6.93 -6.82
C VAL A 112 -3.63 -8.30 -7.00
N ARG A 113 -3.78 -8.94 -8.16
CA ARG A 113 -3.12 -10.23 -8.45
C ARG A 113 -1.59 -10.11 -8.52
N GLU A 114 -1.07 -8.93 -8.86
CA GLU A 114 0.37 -8.62 -8.81
C GLU A 114 0.88 -8.29 -7.40
N GLY A 115 -0.03 -8.18 -6.43
CA GLY A 115 0.26 -7.85 -5.03
C GLY A 115 0.11 -6.36 -4.69
N ALA A 116 -0.38 -5.53 -5.62
CA ALA A 116 -0.65 -4.12 -5.39
C ALA A 116 -2.09 -3.95 -4.86
N ILE A 117 -2.19 -3.65 -3.57
CA ILE A 117 -3.47 -3.42 -2.89
C ILE A 117 -3.91 -1.97 -3.11
N PRO A 118 -5.21 -1.72 -3.37
CA PRO A 118 -5.71 -0.35 -3.48
C PRO A 118 -5.52 0.42 -2.17
N VAL A 119 -5.32 1.73 -2.31
CA VAL A 119 -5.32 2.68 -1.21
C VAL A 119 -6.76 2.87 -0.76
N GLN A 120 -7.01 2.70 0.54
CA GLN A 120 -8.28 3.06 1.15
C GLN A 120 -8.25 4.55 1.46
N ASP A 121 -9.15 5.28 0.82
CA ASP A 121 -9.29 6.70 1.11
C ASP A 121 -9.91 6.90 2.49
N VAL A 122 -9.17 7.62 3.34
CA VAL A 122 -9.59 8.08 4.67
C VAL A 122 -9.60 9.60 4.78
N GLY A 123 -9.47 10.32 3.65
CA GLY A 123 -9.40 11.79 3.63
C GLY A 123 -8.36 12.36 2.67
N LEU A 124 -7.59 11.50 1.99
CA LEU A 124 -6.59 11.93 1.01
C LEU A 124 -7.27 12.63 -0.19
N ILE A 125 -8.38 12.08 -0.70
CA ILE A 125 -9.08 12.69 -1.84
C ILE A 125 -9.50 14.12 -1.50
N ASP A 126 -10.10 14.32 -0.33
CA ASP A 126 -10.59 15.64 0.08
C ASP A 126 -9.42 16.60 0.38
N ALA A 127 -8.32 16.10 0.95
CA ALA A 127 -7.11 16.89 1.16
C ALA A 127 -6.45 17.34 -0.16
N VAL A 128 -6.42 16.47 -1.18
CA VAL A 128 -5.91 16.79 -2.51
C VAL A 128 -6.82 17.80 -3.22
N LYS A 129 -8.14 17.61 -3.16
CA LYS A 129 -9.10 18.56 -3.75
C LYS A 129 -9.02 19.94 -3.11
N ALA A 130 -8.81 20.00 -1.80
CA ALA A 130 -8.65 21.25 -1.06
C ALA A 130 -7.27 21.89 -1.24
N GLY A 131 -6.34 21.25 -1.98
CA GLY A 131 -4.97 21.73 -2.15
C GLY A 131 -4.10 21.61 -0.89
N ARG A 132 -4.58 20.95 0.17
CA ARG A 132 -3.83 20.71 1.42
C ARG A 132 -2.75 19.65 1.24
N VAL A 133 -2.96 18.69 0.33
CA VAL A 133 -1.97 17.71 -0.10
C VAL A 133 -1.74 17.86 -1.59
N THR A 134 -0.48 18.01 -2.01
CA THR A 134 -0.13 18.13 -3.44
C THR A 134 0.61 16.87 -3.91
N PRO A 135 0.03 16.09 -4.83
CA PRO A 135 0.76 15.04 -5.56
C PRO A 135 1.94 15.64 -6.34
N VAL A 136 3.10 15.02 -6.23
CA VAL A 136 4.31 15.41 -6.97
C VAL A 136 4.98 14.19 -7.60
N ALA A 137 5.85 14.42 -8.59
CA ALA A 137 6.63 13.36 -9.20
C ALA A 137 7.48 12.60 -8.18
N THR A 138 7.83 11.35 -8.50
CA THR A 138 8.60 10.51 -7.59
C THR A 138 10.00 11.08 -7.33
N VAL A 139 10.52 10.84 -6.13
CA VAL A 139 11.90 11.22 -5.75
C VAL A 139 12.91 10.39 -6.53
N VAL A 140 13.93 11.05 -7.08
CA VAL A 140 15.05 10.39 -7.77
C VAL A 140 16.37 10.47 -7.00
N SER A 141 16.62 11.57 -6.29
CA SER A 141 17.83 11.71 -5.47
C SER A 141 17.68 12.79 -4.40
N PHE A 142 18.64 12.81 -3.46
CA PHE A 142 18.81 13.86 -2.48
C PHE A 142 20.12 14.60 -2.74
N ASP A 143 20.11 15.91 -2.60
CA ASP A 143 21.29 16.77 -2.74
C ASP A 143 21.30 17.83 -1.64
N LYS A 144 22.19 17.67 -0.66
CA LYS A 144 22.30 18.51 0.55
C LYS A 144 20.96 18.71 1.24
N ASP A 145 20.31 19.85 1.09
CA ASP A 145 19.04 20.25 1.69
C ASP A 145 17.84 19.99 0.77
N ALA A 146 18.06 19.44 -0.42
CA ALA A 146 17.01 19.26 -1.41
C ALA A 146 16.75 17.82 -1.81
N VAL A 147 15.57 17.64 -2.38
CA VAL A 147 15.03 16.43 -2.98
C VAL A 147 14.78 16.72 -4.45
N LEU A 148 15.39 15.93 -5.34
CA LEU A 148 15.16 16.02 -6.78
C LEU A 148 14.05 15.03 -7.17
N LEU A 149 13.12 15.50 -8.00
CA LEU A 149 12.01 14.71 -8.51
C LEU A 149 12.24 14.31 -9.97
N ALA A 150 11.51 13.28 -10.42
CA ALA A 150 11.64 12.74 -11.77
C ALA A 150 11.24 13.71 -12.90
N ASP A 151 10.48 14.75 -12.59
CA ASP A 151 10.12 15.83 -13.51
C ASP A 151 11.16 16.98 -13.57
N GLY A 152 12.29 16.82 -12.85
CA GLY A 152 13.35 17.83 -12.73
C GLY A 152 13.12 18.86 -11.63
N THR A 153 11.98 18.82 -10.93
CA THR A 153 11.69 19.74 -9.84
C THR A 153 12.62 19.51 -8.65
N ARG A 154 13.12 20.59 -8.06
CA ARG A 154 13.91 20.59 -6.82
C ARG A 154 13.07 21.10 -5.65
N LEU A 155 12.94 20.29 -4.59
CA LEU A 155 12.19 20.64 -3.38
C LEU A 155 13.13 20.73 -2.17
N THR A 156 12.85 21.63 -1.23
CA THR A 156 13.58 21.75 0.05
C THR A 156 12.60 21.64 1.24
N PRO A 157 12.00 20.46 1.48
CA PRO A 157 11.11 20.25 2.62
C PRO A 157 11.88 20.26 3.95
N ASP A 158 11.21 20.61 5.04
CA ASP A 158 11.76 20.50 6.39
C ASP A 158 11.90 19.03 6.82
N ALA A 159 10.96 18.19 6.38
CA ALA A 159 10.93 16.77 6.70
C ALA A 159 10.52 15.90 5.51
N VAL A 160 11.10 14.70 5.44
CA VAL A 160 10.79 13.66 4.46
C VAL A 160 10.40 12.38 5.20
N ILE A 161 9.18 11.89 4.93
CA ILE A 161 8.68 10.65 5.50
C ILE A 161 8.64 9.58 4.41
N ALA A 162 9.52 8.59 4.52
CA ALA A 162 9.57 7.47 3.59
C ALA A 162 8.46 6.45 3.90
N ALA A 163 7.33 6.55 3.20
CA ALA A 163 6.23 5.58 3.24
C ALA A 163 6.40 4.51 2.14
N THR A 164 7.60 3.93 2.07
CA THR A 164 8.02 3.05 0.96
C THR A 164 7.72 1.57 1.18
N GLY A 165 7.12 1.23 2.32
CA GLY A 165 6.71 -0.13 2.66
C GLY A 165 7.78 -0.91 3.42
N PHE A 166 7.61 -2.23 3.49
CA PHE A 166 8.49 -3.12 4.25
C PHE A 166 8.94 -4.29 3.38
N THR A 167 10.14 -4.80 3.65
CA THR A 167 10.61 -6.09 3.16
C THR A 167 10.27 -7.19 4.17
N ARG A 168 10.20 -8.43 3.69
CA ARG A 168 10.10 -9.60 4.58
C ARG A 168 11.54 -9.95 4.92
N ALA A 169 11.87 -10.14 6.19
CA ALA A 169 13.23 -10.45 6.65
C ALA A 169 13.37 -11.96 6.90
N LEU A 170 12.96 -12.79 5.94
CA LEU A 170 12.96 -14.25 6.08
C LEU A 170 14.24 -14.90 5.53
N GLU A 171 14.94 -14.22 4.64
CA GLU A 171 16.13 -14.70 3.94
C GLU A 171 17.25 -15.13 4.90
N PRO A 172 17.57 -14.38 5.98
CA PRO A 172 18.60 -14.82 6.93
C PRO A 172 18.25 -16.12 7.65
N LEU A 173 16.96 -16.42 7.82
CA LEU A 173 16.48 -17.61 8.54
C LEU A 173 16.25 -18.80 7.62
N LEU A 174 15.74 -18.55 6.42
CA LEU A 174 15.15 -19.59 5.56
C LEU A 174 15.68 -19.56 4.11
N GLY A 175 16.51 -18.59 3.75
CA GLY A 175 17.01 -18.41 2.37
C GLY A 175 17.80 -19.62 1.86
N HIS A 176 18.47 -20.35 2.75
CA HIS A 176 19.22 -21.56 2.41
C HIS A 176 18.33 -22.78 2.12
N LEU A 177 17.01 -22.70 2.37
CA LEU A 177 16.07 -23.80 2.17
C LEU A 177 15.30 -23.69 0.83
N ASP A 178 15.58 -22.70 -0.02
CA ASP A 178 14.88 -22.49 -1.30
C ASP A 178 13.34 -22.34 -1.15
N VAL A 179 12.88 -21.96 0.05
CA VAL A 179 11.44 -21.87 0.40
C VAL A 179 10.83 -20.50 0.11
N LEU A 180 11.62 -19.57 -0.42
CA LEU A 180 11.25 -18.18 -0.67
C LEU A 180 11.34 -17.85 -2.17
N ASP A 181 10.41 -17.04 -2.67
CA ASP A 181 10.50 -16.47 -4.02
C ASP A 181 11.52 -15.32 -4.10
N ALA A 182 11.76 -14.80 -5.30
CA ALA A 182 12.68 -13.69 -5.53
C ALA A 182 12.32 -12.37 -4.80
N ARG A 183 11.16 -12.29 -4.13
CA ARG A 183 10.69 -11.17 -3.32
C ARG A 183 10.65 -11.50 -1.82
N GLY A 184 11.33 -12.58 -1.40
CA GLY A 184 11.38 -13.01 -0.01
C GLY A 184 10.08 -13.59 0.52
N ARG A 185 9.14 -13.98 -0.35
CA ARG A 185 7.85 -14.54 0.09
C ARG A 185 7.90 -16.06 0.13
N PRO A 186 7.31 -16.69 1.14
CA PRO A 186 7.12 -18.12 1.12
C PRO A 186 6.41 -18.61 -0.14
N VAL A 187 6.95 -19.67 -0.76
CA VAL A 187 6.37 -20.28 -1.98
C VAL A 187 5.09 -21.07 -1.70
N THR A 188 4.86 -21.45 -0.44
CA THR A 188 3.64 -22.10 0.04
C THR A 188 3.00 -21.33 1.19
N HIS A 189 1.73 -21.61 1.46
CA HIS A 189 1.00 -21.09 2.62
C HIS A 189 -0.13 -22.04 3.01
N GLY A 190 -0.65 -21.89 4.24
CA GLY A 190 -1.69 -22.75 4.80
C GLY A 190 -1.18 -24.18 4.96
N GLY A 191 -2.03 -25.18 4.73
CA GLY A 191 -1.67 -26.60 4.90
C GLY A 191 -0.73 -27.18 3.82
N ARG A 192 -0.02 -26.34 3.06
CA ARG A 192 0.95 -26.75 2.04
C ARG A 192 2.36 -26.46 2.53
N THR A 193 3.26 -27.40 2.32
CA THR A 193 4.69 -27.28 2.67
C THR A 193 5.53 -27.22 1.39
N PRO A 194 6.71 -26.57 1.42
CA PRO A 194 7.69 -26.70 0.35
C PRO A 194 8.15 -28.15 0.20
N LYS A 195 8.57 -28.56 -1.01
CA LYS A 195 9.01 -29.94 -1.28
C LYS A 195 10.28 -30.31 -0.51
N GLN A 196 11.17 -29.33 -0.40
CA GLN A 196 12.48 -29.43 0.22
C GLN A 196 12.46 -29.19 1.74
N ALA A 197 11.31 -28.77 2.29
CA ALA A 197 11.09 -28.63 3.73
C ALA A 197 9.70 -29.16 4.14
N PRO A 198 9.46 -30.49 4.05
CA PRO A 198 8.23 -31.08 4.57
C PRO A 198 8.05 -30.75 6.07
N GLY A 199 6.83 -30.41 6.47
CA GLY A 199 6.52 -29.99 7.83
C GLY A 199 6.74 -28.49 8.13
N LEU A 200 7.36 -27.73 7.21
CA LEU A 200 7.46 -26.28 7.33
C LEU A 200 6.21 -25.61 6.76
N TYR A 201 5.49 -24.85 7.59
CA TYR A 201 4.27 -24.15 7.22
C TYR A 201 4.44 -22.64 7.35
N PHE A 202 3.80 -21.90 6.44
CA PHE A 202 3.78 -20.45 6.44
C PHE A 202 2.35 -19.93 6.54
N THR A 203 2.17 -18.90 7.37
CA THR A 203 0.89 -18.18 7.53
C THR A 203 1.18 -16.69 7.70
N GLY A 204 0.29 -15.82 7.23
CA GLY A 204 0.43 -14.36 7.38
C GLY A 204 1.31 -13.66 6.35
N PHE A 205 1.91 -14.38 5.40
CA PHE A 205 2.74 -13.81 4.32
C PHE A 205 1.97 -13.54 3.03
N THR A 206 0.64 -13.39 3.12
CA THR A 206 -0.26 -13.09 2.00
C THR A 206 -0.89 -11.71 2.18
N ASN A 207 -1.18 -11.02 1.08
CA ASN A 207 -1.90 -9.74 1.07
C ASN A 207 -3.29 -9.89 0.43
N PRO A 208 -4.26 -10.53 1.10
CA PRO A 208 -5.57 -10.77 0.51
C PRO A 208 -6.47 -9.53 0.61
N ILE A 209 -7.18 -9.22 -0.48
CA ILE A 209 -8.25 -8.20 -0.45
C ILE A 209 -9.47 -8.62 0.37
N SER A 210 -9.58 -9.92 0.70
CA SER A 210 -10.64 -10.50 1.54
C SER A 210 -10.41 -10.34 3.05
N GLY A 211 -9.32 -9.68 3.45
CA GLY A 211 -8.96 -9.43 4.84
C GLY A 211 -7.95 -10.44 5.39
N MET A 212 -6.87 -9.91 5.99
CA MET A 212 -5.74 -10.71 6.46
C MET A 212 -6.11 -11.64 7.61
N LEU A 213 -6.83 -11.16 8.63
CA LEU A 213 -7.24 -11.97 9.79
C LEU A 213 -8.11 -13.17 9.38
N ARG A 214 -9.00 -12.98 8.42
CA ARG A 214 -9.85 -14.04 7.88
C ARG A 214 -9.02 -15.13 7.20
N GLU A 215 -8.08 -14.75 6.32
CA GLU A 215 -7.24 -15.74 5.63
C GLU A 215 -6.24 -16.41 6.58
N LEU A 216 -5.68 -15.68 7.56
CA LEU A 216 -4.86 -16.22 8.65
C LEU A 216 -5.59 -17.32 9.41
N ALA A 217 -6.85 -17.08 9.82
CA ALA A 217 -7.65 -18.06 10.53
C ALA A 217 -7.91 -19.32 9.68
N LEU A 218 -8.22 -19.14 8.38
CA LEU A 218 -8.41 -20.26 7.46
C LEU A 218 -7.12 -21.07 7.25
N ASP A 219 -5.98 -20.41 7.12
CA ASP A 219 -4.70 -21.07 6.92
C ASP A 219 -4.23 -21.77 8.20
N ALA A 220 -4.42 -21.18 9.37
CA ALA A 220 -4.18 -21.82 10.66
C ALA A 220 -4.97 -23.13 10.81
N GLY A 221 -6.27 -23.12 10.46
CA GLY A 221 -7.09 -24.32 10.49
C GLY A 221 -6.63 -25.43 9.53
N LYS A 222 -6.09 -25.06 8.35
CA LYS A 222 -5.52 -26.03 7.41
C LYS A 222 -4.19 -26.61 7.92
N ILE A 223 -3.35 -25.78 8.53
CA ILE A 223 -2.07 -26.20 9.12
C ILE A 223 -2.34 -27.18 10.26
N ALA A 224 -3.21 -26.84 11.21
CA ALA A 224 -3.54 -27.70 12.34
C ALA A 224 -4.04 -29.09 11.89
N LYS A 225 -4.93 -29.14 10.89
CA LYS A 225 -5.42 -30.42 10.32
C LYS A 225 -4.31 -31.25 9.67
N LYS A 226 -3.28 -30.62 9.12
CA LYS A 226 -2.15 -31.33 8.49
C LYS A 226 -1.19 -31.87 9.53
N VAL A 227 -0.88 -31.07 10.55
CA VAL A 227 -0.05 -31.50 11.69
C VAL A 227 -0.71 -32.67 12.42
N ALA A 228 -2.00 -32.59 12.73
CA ALA A 228 -2.73 -33.64 13.44
C ALA A 228 -2.87 -34.98 12.69
N ARG A 229 -2.67 -35.00 11.36
CA ARG A 229 -2.68 -36.22 10.54
C ARG A 229 -1.29 -36.84 10.35
N SER A 230 -0.25 -36.12 10.74
CA SER A 230 1.15 -36.53 10.58
C SER A 230 1.72 -37.17 11.86
N HIS A 231 0.92 -37.18 12.92
CA HIS A 231 1.10 -37.92 14.17
C HIS A 231 -0.02 -38.97 14.27
#